data_AF-A0A419IA39-F1
#
_entry.id   AF-A0A419IA39-F1
#
_cell.length_a   1.000
_cell.length_b   1.000
_cell.length_c   1.000
_cell.angle_alpha   90.00
_cell.angle_beta   90.00
_cell.angle_gamma   90.00
#
_symmetry.space_group_name_H-M   'P 1'
#
loop_
_entity.id
_entity.type
_entity.pdbx_description
1 polymer ?
#
loop_
_entity_poly.entity_id
_entity_poly.type
_entity_poly.pdbx_seq_one_letter_code
_entity_poly.pdbx_strand_id
1 'polypeptide(L)'
;MGLEVRAFLLTRGAPLSRQPPWGHARRSVQGDPHRLVLLDSRTAPAEGHPGTHVYEFAWRSPAFGNTLGSCHALEVPFVFDNLDDPGFTPFIGENPPQQVADAMHRVWIGFATTGDPGWPAYTAENRVAMRFDDTSAATVDDRADERVLWGRRQ
;
A
#
# COMPACT_ATOMS: atom_id res chain seq x y z
N MET A 1 3.03 8.68 21.79
CA MET A 1 2.37 9.06 20.52
C MET A 1 3.15 8.39 19.41
N GLY A 2 2.65 7.24 18.94
CA GLY A 2 3.30 6.49 17.86
C GLY A 2 2.98 7.15 16.52
N LEU A 3 3.95 7.16 15.62
CA LEU A 3 3.74 7.51 14.22
C LEU A 3 2.91 6.39 13.59
N GLU A 4 1.60 6.60 13.45
CA GLU A 4 0.69 5.69 12.73
C GLU A 4 0.63 6.10 11.25
N VAL A 5 0.90 5.14 10.37
CA VAL A 5 0.89 5.28 8.90
C VAL A 5 0.39 3.97 8.30
N ARG A 6 -0.35 3.87 7.19
CA ARG A 6 -1.26 4.69 6.36
C ARG A 6 -1.88 3.71 5.33
N ALA A 7 -3.02 4.05 4.74
CA ALA A 7 -3.64 3.24 3.68
C ALA A 7 -2.89 3.35 2.34
N PHE A 8 -2.83 2.26 1.59
CA PHE A 8 -2.15 2.14 0.29
C PHE A 8 -3.16 1.81 -0.80
N LEU A 9 -2.90 2.28 -2.03
CA LEU A 9 -3.79 2.14 -3.17
C LEU A 9 -3.17 1.29 -4.28
N LEU A 10 -3.99 0.40 -4.86
CA LEU A 10 -3.72 -0.28 -6.11
C LEU A 10 -4.64 0.29 -7.20
N THR A 11 -4.07 0.94 -8.21
CA THR A 11 -4.81 1.50 -9.36
C THR A 11 -4.02 1.24 -10.65
N ARG A 12 -4.65 0.70 -11.69
CA ARG A 12 -3.99 0.57 -13.02
C ARG A 12 -4.07 1.89 -13.81
N GLY A 13 -2.99 2.25 -14.49
CA GLY A 13 -2.98 3.32 -15.50
C GLY A 13 -3.42 2.83 -16.88
N ALA A 14 -3.95 3.74 -17.72
CA ALA A 14 -4.34 3.43 -19.10
C ALA A 14 -3.12 3.15 -20.01
N PRO A 15 -3.24 2.28 -21.05
CA PRO A 15 -2.12 1.91 -21.92
C PRO A 15 -1.67 3.05 -22.84
N LEU A 16 -0.36 3.25 -22.97
CA LEU A 16 0.25 4.25 -23.86
C LEU A 16 0.33 3.73 -25.30
N SER A 17 -0.27 4.45 -26.25
CA SER A 17 -0.09 4.19 -27.69
C SER A 17 0.99 5.08 -28.32
N ARG A 18 1.97 4.44 -28.98
CA ARG A 18 3.00 4.92 -29.95
C ARG A 18 4.30 5.57 -29.41
N GLN A 19 5.44 5.09 -29.95
CA GLN A 19 6.82 5.54 -29.73
C GLN A 19 7.24 6.68 -30.70
N PRO A 20 8.22 7.56 -30.37
CA PRO A 20 8.64 8.69 -31.23
C PRO A 20 10.01 8.49 -31.92
N PRO A 21 10.34 9.26 -32.99
CA PRO A 21 11.69 9.40 -33.51
C PRO A 21 12.45 10.56 -32.82
N TRP A 22 13.75 10.35 -32.57
CA TRP A 22 14.60 11.11 -31.65
C TRP A 22 15.09 12.47 -32.17
N GLY A 23 15.22 13.44 -31.25
CA GLY A 23 15.93 14.71 -31.44
C GLY A 23 16.03 15.53 -30.15
N HIS A 24 17.15 15.36 -29.43
CA HIS A 24 17.71 16.21 -28.34
C HIS A 24 16.77 16.87 -27.31
N ALA A 25 16.64 16.25 -26.12
CA ALA A 25 16.44 16.97 -24.85
C ALA A 25 16.93 16.11 -23.66
N ARG A 26 17.49 16.78 -22.64
CA ARG A 26 18.16 16.21 -21.46
C ARG A 26 17.30 15.19 -20.70
N ARG A 27 17.99 14.18 -20.15
CA ARG A 27 17.51 13.05 -19.35
C ARG A 27 16.55 13.50 -18.22
N SER A 28 15.25 13.34 -18.44
CA SER A 28 14.24 13.13 -17.39
C SER A 28 13.74 11.70 -17.52
N VAL A 29 13.82 10.94 -16.44
CA VAL A 29 13.33 9.56 -16.37
C VAL A 29 11.80 9.63 -16.41
N GLN A 30 11.24 9.34 -17.58
CA GLN A 30 9.83 9.07 -17.82
C GLN A 30 9.72 7.57 -18.16
N GLY A 31 8.95 6.82 -17.36
CA GLY A 31 8.42 5.52 -17.75
C GLY A 31 8.54 4.45 -16.68
N ASP A 32 7.46 4.25 -15.90
CA ASP A 32 7.20 2.98 -15.22
C ASP A 32 5.67 2.78 -15.05
N PRO A 33 5.05 1.68 -15.53
CA PRO A 33 3.60 1.47 -15.48
C PRO A 33 3.03 0.98 -14.12
N HIS A 34 3.78 1.05 -13.01
CA HIS A 34 3.27 0.69 -11.69
C HIS A 34 3.33 1.88 -10.73
N ARG A 35 2.24 2.67 -10.70
CA ARG A 35 2.12 3.78 -9.75
C ARG A 35 1.75 3.24 -8.37
N LEU A 36 2.75 2.92 -7.54
CA LEU A 36 2.58 2.81 -6.09
C LEU A 36 2.28 4.22 -5.56
N VAL A 37 1.03 4.48 -5.21
CA VAL A 37 0.62 5.76 -4.63
C VAL A 37 0.69 5.64 -3.10
N LEU A 38 1.78 6.14 -2.53
CA LEU A 38 1.89 6.38 -1.08
C LEU A 38 1.02 7.60 -0.74
N LEU A 39 -0.17 7.40 -0.17
CA LEU A 39 -1.08 8.50 0.17
C LEU A 39 -1.56 8.46 1.62
N ASP A 40 -1.38 9.62 2.25
CA ASP A 40 -1.92 10.05 3.54
C ASP A 40 -3.44 9.89 3.63
N SER A 41 -3.93 9.31 4.75
CA SER A 41 -5.27 9.36 5.42
C SER A 41 -6.54 9.77 4.67
N ARG A 42 -6.56 9.72 3.35
CA ARG A 42 -7.69 10.13 2.52
C ARG A 42 -7.90 9.00 1.54
N THR A 43 -8.96 8.25 1.76
CA THR A 43 -9.56 7.41 0.72
C THR A 43 -10.23 8.25 -0.37
N ALA A 44 -10.28 9.58 -0.22
CA ALA A 44 -10.81 10.52 -1.22
C ALA A 44 -10.25 10.35 -2.65
N PRO A 45 -8.95 10.05 -2.87
CA PRO A 45 -8.44 9.70 -4.19
C PRO A 45 -9.04 8.40 -4.74
N ALA A 46 -9.35 7.42 -3.89
CA ALA A 46 -9.99 6.18 -4.32
C ALA A 46 -11.46 6.42 -4.73
N GLU A 47 -12.19 7.30 -4.04
CA GLU A 47 -13.55 7.70 -4.41
C GLU A 47 -13.61 8.38 -5.79
N GLY A 48 -12.53 9.02 -6.21
CA GLY A 48 -12.40 9.66 -7.53
C GLY A 48 -11.89 8.75 -8.66
N HIS A 49 -11.45 7.53 -8.37
CA HIS A 49 -10.84 6.62 -9.35
C HIS A 49 -11.45 5.22 -9.27
N PRO A 50 -12.45 4.91 -10.12
CA PRO A 50 -13.06 3.58 -10.20
C PRO A 50 -12.01 2.48 -10.39
N GLY A 51 -12.23 1.32 -9.76
CA GLY A 51 -11.29 0.20 -9.81
C GLY A 51 -10.06 0.35 -8.92
N THR A 52 -10.11 1.25 -7.94
CA THR A 52 -9.05 1.38 -6.92
C THR A 52 -9.31 0.43 -5.77
N HIS A 53 -8.28 -0.30 -5.33
CA HIS A 53 -8.34 -1.14 -4.14
C HIS A 53 -7.51 -0.51 -3.02
N VAL A 54 -8.03 -0.56 -1.80
CA VAL A 54 -7.38 0.01 -0.60
C VAL A 54 -6.87 -1.12 0.28
N TYR A 55 -5.68 -0.96 0.85
CA TYR A 55 -5.22 -1.80 1.95
C TYR A 55 -4.54 -0.97 3.05
N GLU A 56 -4.49 -1.49 4.27
CA GLU A 56 -3.73 -0.97 5.39
C GLU A 56 -2.62 -1.98 5.75
N PHE A 57 -1.38 -1.50 5.89
CA PHE A 57 -0.33 -2.27 6.55
C PHE A 57 -0.28 -1.90 8.02
N ALA A 58 -0.61 -2.84 8.90
CA ALA A 58 -0.82 -2.60 10.31
C ALA A 58 0.05 -3.44 11.25
N TRP A 59 0.82 -4.38 10.69
CA TRP A 59 1.85 -5.08 11.46
C TRP A 59 2.83 -4.07 12.08
N ARG A 60 3.17 -4.30 13.35
CA ARG A 60 3.97 -3.37 14.14
C ARG A 60 5.39 -3.89 14.28
N SER A 61 6.35 -3.08 13.87
CA SER A 61 7.76 -3.40 14.03
C SER A 61 8.17 -3.57 15.51
N PRO A 62 9.01 -4.57 15.83
CA PRO A 62 9.62 -4.71 17.15
C PRO A 62 10.79 -3.74 17.39
N ALA A 63 11.25 -3.03 16.35
CA ALA A 63 12.38 -2.12 16.43
C ALA A 63 12.15 -1.00 17.46
N PHE A 64 13.25 -0.52 18.02
CA PHE A 64 13.25 0.51 19.06
C PHE A 64 12.34 0.15 20.25
N GLY A 65 12.31 -1.13 20.64
CA GLY A 65 11.50 -1.61 21.76
C GLY A 65 10.00 -1.52 21.50
N ASN A 66 9.55 -1.93 20.30
CA ASN A 66 8.15 -1.89 19.84
C ASN A 66 7.55 -0.49 19.68
N THR A 67 8.38 0.56 19.61
CA THR A 67 7.91 1.95 19.51
C THR A 67 7.78 2.46 18.07
N LEU A 68 8.44 1.81 17.10
CA LEU A 68 8.43 2.23 15.70
C LEU A 68 7.04 2.12 15.06
N GLY A 69 6.26 1.09 15.41
CA GLY A 69 4.94 0.84 14.83
C GLY A 69 5.01 0.42 13.35
N SER A 70 3.97 0.75 12.58
CA SER A 70 3.89 0.56 11.13
C SER A 70 4.36 1.82 10.39
N CYS A 71 5.65 2.15 10.52
CA CYS A 71 6.16 3.41 10.00
C CYS A 71 6.17 3.48 8.46
N HIS A 72 6.54 4.64 7.92
CA HIS A 72 6.63 4.86 6.47
C HIS A 72 7.53 3.83 5.78
N ALA A 73 7.02 3.26 4.69
CA ALA A 73 7.70 2.29 3.81
C ALA A 73 8.09 0.97 4.49
N LEU A 74 7.60 0.68 5.69
CA LEU A 74 7.90 -0.55 6.41
C LEU A 74 7.31 -1.80 5.72
N GLU A 75 6.29 -1.62 4.90
CA GLU A 75 5.64 -2.69 4.14
C GLU A 75 6.46 -3.16 2.93
N VAL A 76 7.40 -2.36 2.44
CA VAL A 76 8.21 -2.66 1.24
C VAL A 76 8.86 -4.06 1.29
N PRO A 77 9.60 -4.45 2.35
CA PRO A 77 10.18 -5.81 2.41
C PRO A 77 9.12 -6.93 2.40
N PHE A 78 7.91 -6.68 2.88
CA PHE A 78 6.80 -7.64 2.84
C PHE A 78 6.16 -7.74 1.44
N VAL A 79 6.04 -6.61 0.74
CA VAL A 79 5.55 -6.57 -0.65
C VAL A 79 6.43 -7.38 -1.58
N PHE A 80 7.76 -7.28 -1.41
CA PHE A 80 8.74 -7.95 -2.26
C PHE A 80 9.16 -9.33 -1.78
N ASP A 81 8.65 -9.80 -0.64
CA ASP A 81 9.08 -11.04 0.00
C ASP A 81 10.60 -11.13 0.16
N ASN A 82 11.19 -10.04 0.68
CA ASN A 82 12.64 -9.84 0.82
C ASN A 82 13.00 -9.58 2.29
N LEU A 83 12.49 -10.42 3.19
CA LEU A 83 12.64 -10.28 4.64
C LEU A 83 14.06 -10.62 5.14
N ASP A 84 14.84 -11.34 4.33
CA ASP A 84 16.20 -11.79 4.63
C ASP A 84 17.29 -10.76 4.27
N ASP A 85 16.93 -9.67 3.59
CA ASP A 85 17.86 -8.58 3.27
C ASP A 85 18.31 -7.85 4.55
N PRO A 86 19.62 -7.87 4.88
CA PRO A 86 20.16 -7.22 6.07
C PRO A 86 19.88 -5.71 6.16
N GLY A 87 19.58 -5.06 5.04
CA GLY A 87 19.21 -3.65 4.99
C GLY A 87 17.90 -3.34 5.73
N PHE A 88 16.98 -4.31 5.84
CA PHE A 88 15.70 -4.12 6.52
C PHE A 88 15.69 -4.59 7.98
N THR A 89 16.62 -5.47 8.39
CA THR A 89 16.70 -6.02 9.76
C THR A 89 16.60 -4.96 10.86
N PRO A 90 17.23 -3.77 10.78
CA PRO A 90 17.09 -2.73 11.81
C PRO A 90 15.65 -2.23 12.02
N PHE A 91 14.78 -2.42 11.03
CA PHE A 91 13.39 -1.95 11.04
C PHE A 91 12.38 -3.07 11.24
N ILE A 92 12.62 -4.28 10.72
CA ILE A 92 11.65 -5.39 10.81
C ILE A 92 12.01 -6.42 11.90
N GLY A 93 13.19 -6.29 12.52
CA GLY A 93 13.70 -7.24 13.50
C GLY A 93 14.32 -8.48 12.85
N GLU A 94 14.79 -9.40 13.69
CA GLU A 94 15.49 -10.62 13.23
C GLU A 94 14.55 -11.69 12.68
N ASN A 95 13.31 -11.73 13.17
CA ASN A 95 12.32 -12.75 12.83
C ASN A 95 10.97 -12.10 12.46
N PRO A 96 10.90 -11.32 11.36
CA PRO A 96 9.63 -10.79 10.86
C PRO A 96 8.68 -11.93 10.44
N PRO A 97 7.35 -11.72 10.48
CA PRO A 97 6.39 -12.78 10.17
C PRO A 97 6.31 -13.05 8.66
N GLN A 98 6.88 -14.18 8.23
CA GLN A 98 6.86 -14.63 6.84
C GLN A 98 5.43 -14.71 6.27
N GLN A 99 4.45 -15.13 7.08
CA GLN A 99 3.06 -15.26 6.63
C GLN A 99 2.44 -13.93 6.18
N VAL A 100 2.92 -12.80 6.71
CA VAL A 100 2.46 -11.47 6.28
C VAL A 100 3.07 -11.12 4.92
N ALA A 101 4.34 -11.44 4.70
CA ALA A 101 5.00 -11.26 3.40
C ALA A 101 4.35 -12.15 2.33
N ASP A 102 4.11 -13.43 2.62
CA ASP A 102 3.44 -14.36 1.71
C ASP A 102 2.06 -13.85 1.28
N ALA A 103 1.29 -13.27 2.21
CA ALA A 103 -0.03 -12.72 1.94
C ALA A 103 0.05 -11.46 1.07
N MET A 104 0.92 -10.51 1.45
CA MET A 104 1.11 -9.26 0.70
C MET A 104 1.65 -9.51 -0.70
N HIS A 105 2.72 -10.30 -0.81
CA HIS A 105 3.36 -10.62 -2.08
C HIS A 105 2.37 -11.26 -3.05
N ARG A 106 1.59 -12.24 -2.59
CA ARG A 106 0.55 -12.89 -3.40
C ARG A 106 -0.47 -11.89 -3.94
N VAL A 107 -0.92 -10.96 -3.11
CA VAL A 107 -1.88 -9.91 -3.49
C VAL A 107 -1.28 -9.00 -4.55
N TRP A 108 -0.04 -8.55 -4.35
CA TRP A 108 0.66 -7.69 -5.30
C TRP A 108 0.91 -8.36 -6.64
N ILE A 109 1.32 -9.63 -6.64
CA ILE A 109 1.45 -10.45 -7.87
C ILE A 109 0.10 -10.66 -8.54
N GLY A 110 -0.95 -10.98 -7.77
CA GLY A 110 -2.32 -11.16 -8.28
C GLY A 110 -2.81 -9.91 -9.01
N PHE A 111 -2.64 -8.75 -8.39
CA PHE A 111 -2.99 -7.46 -8.98
C PHE A 111 -2.15 -7.12 -10.21
N ALA A 112 -0.83 -7.30 -10.16
CA ALA A 112 0.04 -7.03 -11.30
C ALA A 112 -0.34 -7.89 -12.52
N THR A 113 -0.66 -9.16 -12.28
CA THR A 113 -0.97 -10.15 -13.31
C THR A 113 -2.38 -9.96 -13.88
N THR A 114 -3.39 -9.89 -13.01
CA THR A 114 -4.81 -9.96 -13.41
C THR A 114 -5.58 -8.65 -13.23
N GLY A 115 -5.06 -7.75 -12.40
CA GLY A 115 -5.79 -6.58 -11.93
C GLY A 115 -6.73 -6.85 -10.75
N ASP A 116 -6.83 -8.10 -10.28
CA ASP A 116 -7.66 -8.48 -9.14
C ASP A 116 -6.78 -8.85 -7.93
N PRO A 117 -6.85 -8.10 -6.82
CA PRO A 117 -6.12 -8.41 -5.59
C PRO A 117 -6.88 -9.37 -4.65
N GLY A 118 -8.11 -9.79 -5.01
CA GLY A 118 -8.90 -10.76 -4.25
C GLY A 118 -9.95 -10.15 -3.31
N TRP A 119 -10.20 -8.84 -3.39
CA TRP A 119 -11.30 -8.17 -2.69
C TRP A 119 -11.91 -7.04 -3.53
N PRO A 120 -13.15 -6.60 -3.25
CA PRO A 120 -13.82 -5.60 -4.07
C PRO A 120 -13.07 -4.25 -4.11
N ALA A 121 -13.24 -3.50 -5.19
CA ALA A 121 -12.74 -2.14 -5.28
C ALA A 121 -13.40 -1.26 -4.21
N TYR A 122 -12.64 -0.29 -3.69
CA TYR A 122 -13.11 0.66 -2.70
C TYR A 122 -14.12 1.62 -3.33
N THR A 123 -15.24 1.84 -2.62
CA THR A 123 -16.19 2.91 -2.92
C THR A 123 -16.54 3.67 -1.65
N ALA A 124 -17.17 4.84 -1.81
CA ALA A 124 -17.66 5.61 -0.68
C ALA A 124 -18.75 4.85 0.11
N GLU A 125 -19.45 3.93 -0.53
CA GLU A 125 -20.54 3.15 0.07
C GLU A 125 -20.01 1.92 0.80
N ASN A 126 -19.07 1.17 0.21
CA ASN A 126 -18.60 -0.10 0.77
C ASN A 126 -17.43 0.04 1.74
N ARG A 127 -16.60 1.07 1.58
CA ARG A 127 -15.38 1.35 2.36
C ARG A 127 -14.54 0.12 2.71
N VAL A 128 -14.41 -0.82 1.77
CA VAL A 128 -13.67 -2.05 1.99
C VAL A 128 -12.17 -1.82 1.84
N ALA A 129 -11.39 -2.34 2.78
CA ALA A 129 -9.94 -2.37 2.71
C ALA A 129 -9.41 -3.74 3.09
N MET A 130 -8.23 -4.13 2.59
CA MET A 130 -7.49 -5.26 3.13
C MET A 130 -6.60 -4.79 4.27
N ARG A 131 -6.66 -5.39 5.46
CA ARG A 131 -5.71 -5.13 6.55
C ARG A 131 -4.67 -6.24 6.57
N PHE A 132 -3.39 -5.87 6.42
CA PHE A 132 -2.25 -6.75 6.61
C PHE A 132 -1.69 -6.61 8.02
N ASP A 133 -1.76 -7.70 8.76
CA ASP A 133 -1.30 -7.84 10.15
C ASP A 133 -0.98 -9.33 10.38
N ASP A 134 -0.57 -9.70 11.60
CA ASP A 134 -0.32 -11.11 11.98
C ASP A 134 -1.49 -12.03 11.58
N THR A 135 -2.72 -11.50 11.64
CA THR A 135 -3.89 -12.06 10.99
C THR A 135 -4.44 -11.05 10.00
N SER A 136 -4.26 -11.32 8.71
CA SER A 136 -4.71 -10.45 7.62
C SER A 136 -6.15 -10.74 7.23
N ALA A 137 -6.96 -9.69 7.02
CA ALA A 137 -8.36 -9.81 6.67
C ALA A 137 -8.90 -8.56 5.97
N ALA A 138 -9.93 -8.73 5.14
CA ALA A 138 -10.70 -7.60 4.65
C ALA A 138 -11.50 -6.97 5.80
N THR A 139 -11.47 -5.65 5.90
CA THR A 139 -12.20 -4.83 6.86
C THR A 139 -13.18 -3.91 6.12
N VAL A 140 -14.24 -3.52 6.82
CA VAL A 140 -15.24 -2.57 6.33
C VAL A 140 -15.29 -1.42 7.29
N ASP A 141 -14.90 -0.24 6.82
CA ASP A 141 -15.02 1.01 7.57
C ASP A 141 -14.39 1.01 8.98
N ASP A 142 -13.25 0.33 9.15
CA ASP A 142 -12.57 0.15 10.44
C ASP A 142 -12.00 1.45 11.04
N ARG A 143 -11.85 2.50 10.24
CA ARG A 143 -11.42 3.86 10.64
C ARG A 143 -12.51 4.92 10.52
N ALA A 144 -13.77 4.54 10.75
CA ALA A 144 -14.90 5.47 10.71
C ALA A 144 -14.70 6.70 11.62
N ASP A 145 -14.26 6.48 12.86
CA ASP A 145 -14.09 7.55 13.86
C ASP A 145 -13.03 8.57 13.44
N GLU A 146 -11.88 8.10 12.95
CA GLU A 146 -10.81 8.96 12.42
C GLU A 146 -11.31 9.76 11.20
N ARG A 147 -11.95 9.09 10.24
CA ARG A 147 -12.47 9.77 9.05
C ARG A 147 -13.48 10.86 9.43
N VAL A 148 -14.37 10.59 10.39
CA VAL A 148 -15.34 11.56 10.89
C VAL A 148 -14.65 12.72 11.61
N LEU A 149 -13.61 12.45 12.41
CA LEU A 149 -12.87 13.47 13.13
C LEU A 149 -12.14 14.44 12.19
N TRP A 150 -11.49 13.91 11.15
CA TRP A 150 -10.71 14.71 10.21
C TRP A 150 -11.54 15.27 9.04
N GLY A 151 -12.69 14.67 8.73
CA GLY A 151 -13.63 15.16 7.71
C GLY A 151 -14.34 16.47 8.08
N ARG A 152 -14.44 16.81 9.38
CA ARG A 152 -15.08 18.05 9.86
C ARG A 152 -14.19 19.30 9.78
N ARG A 153 -12.95 19.21 9.29
CA ARG A 153 -11.98 20.32 9.25
C ARG A 153 -11.79 20.93 7.85
N GLN A 154 -12.78 20.85 6.96
CA GLN A 154 -12.74 21.50 5.64
C GLN A 154 -13.73 22.66 5.56
#